data_AF-A0AAP6AX39-F1
#
_entry.id   AF-A0AAP6AX39-F1
#
_cell.length_a   1.000
_cell.length_b   1.000
_cell.length_c   1.000
_cell.angle_alpha   90.00
_cell.angle_beta   90.00
_cell.angle_gamma   90.00
#
_symmetry.space_group_name_H-M   'P 1'
#
loop_
_entity.id
_entity.type
_entity.pdbx_description
1 polymer ?
#
loop_
_entity_poly.entity_id
_entity_poly.type
_entity_poly.pdbx_seq_one_letter_code
_entity_poly.pdbx_strand_id
1 'polypeptide(L)' 'MFGSNVEIGRYFPRRGRARTGQAVGKWKTRGVPEDVAILCHLDPKIPYQHPSLMNASHES' A
#
# COMPACT_ATOMS: atom_id res chain seq x y z
N MET A 1 11.68 3.36 1.30
CA MET A 1 11.13 1.99 1.15
C MET A 1 10.96 1.41 2.54
N PHE A 2 9.86 0.71 2.84
CA PHE A 2 9.64 0.09 4.16
C PHE A 2 10.48 -1.20 4.29
N GLY A 3 11.06 -1.45 5.48
CA GLY A 3 11.90 -2.62 5.73
C GLY A 3 11.14 -3.91 6.06
N SER A 4 9.85 -3.82 6.38
CA SER A 4 9.03 -4.95 6.80
C SER A 4 7.52 -4.71 6.63
N ASN A 5 6.76 -5.81 6.55
CA ASN A 5 5.29 -5.76 6.55
C ASN A 5 4.71 -5.12 7.82
N VAL A 6 5.41 -5.21 8.94
CA VAL A 6 4.99 -4.60 10.22
C VAL A 6 5.09 -3.08 10.14
N GLU A 7 6.18 -2.56 9.56
CA GLU A 7 6.36 -1.11 9.35
C GLU A 7 5.30 -0.55 8.38
N ILE A 8 5.02 -1.27 7.29
CA ILE A 8 3.91 -0.94 6.38
C ILE A 8 2.59 -0.87 7.15
N GLY A 9 2.30 -1.88 7.99
CA GLY A 9 1.06 -1.92 8.75
C GLY A 9 0.91 -0.80 9.78
N ARG A 10 2.02 -0.29 10.33
CA ARG A 10 2.03 0.89 11.21
C ARG A 10 1.79 2.18 10.42
N TYR A 11 2.38 2.29 9.24
CA TYR A 11 2.26 3.47 8.38
C TYR A 11 0.86 3.60 7.78
N PHE A 12 0.21 2.47 7.49
CA PHE A 12 -1.17 2.41 7.02
C PHE A 12 -2.10 1.80 8.07
N PRO A 13 -2.53 2.56 9.08
CA PRO A 13 -3.50 2.08 10.05
C PRO A 13 -4.91 2.01 9.43
N ARG A 14 -5.74 1.11 9.96
CA ARG A 14 -7.19 1.08 9.67
C ARG A 14 -7.93 1.50 10.92
N ARG A 15 -8.72 2.59 10.85
CA ARG A 15 -9.49 3.13 11.99
C ARG A 15 -8.62 3.38 13.24
N GLY A 16 -7.46 3.99 13.04
CA GLY A 16 -6.52 4.32 14.12
C GLY A 16 -5.72 3.15 14.70
N ARG A 17 -5.85 1.93 14.15
CA ARG A 17 -5.06 0.76 14.58
C ARG A 17 -4.13 0.29 13.47
N ALA A 18 -2.88 0.00 13.83
CA ALA A 18 -1.91 -0.59 12.91
C ALA A 18 -2.42 -1.93 12.36
N ARG A 19 -2.20 -2.16 11.08
CA ARG A 19 -2.43 -3.47 10.46
C ARG A 19 -1.31 -4.42 10.87
N THR A 20 -1.62 -5.70 11.03
CA THR A 20 -0.60 -6.71 11.33
C THR A 20 0.24 -7.00 10.08
N GLY A 21 1.49 -7.42 10.28
CA GLY A 21 2.36 -7.81 9.16
C GLY A 21 1.78 -8.95 8.33
N GLN A 22 1.01 -9.86 8.94
CA GLN A 22 0.30 -10.93 8.24
C GLN A 22 -0.83 -10.39 7.36
N ALA A 23 -1.58 -9.37 7.83
CA ALA A 23 -2.63 -8.73 7.03
C ALA A 23 -2.05 -8.02 5.81
N VAL A 24 -0.92 -7.32 5.99
CA VAL A 24 -0.17 -6.68 4.90
C VAL A 24 0.36 -7.72 3.92
N GLY A 25 0.90 -8.84 4.39
CA GLY A 25 1.40 -9.91 3.52
C GLY A 25 0.34 -10.49 2.57
N LYS A 26 -0.93 -10.49 2.98
CA LYS A 26 -2.06 -10.95 2.13
C LYS A 26 -2.38 -9.98 0.98
N TRP A 27 -1.89 -8.74 1.00
CA TRP A 27 -2.15 -7.76 -0.07
C TRP A 27 -1.57 -8.19 -1.40
N LYS A 28 -0.47 -8.96 -1.39
CA LYS A 28 0.16 -9.50 -2.61
C LYS A 28 -0.79 -10.36 -3.44
N THR A 29 -1.69 -11.09 -2.78
CA THR A 29 -2.62 -12.02 -3.45
C THR A 29 -4.05 -11.49 -3.52
N ARG A 30 -4.45 -10.63 -2.57
CA ARG A 30 -5.84 -10.12 -2.46
C ARG A 30 -6.02 -8.70 -2.99
N GLY A 31 -4.94 -8.08 -3.45
CA GLY A 31 -4.92 -6.65 -3.74
C GLY A 31 -4.86 -5.82 -2.46
N VAL A 32 -4.59 -4.54 -2.67
CA VAL A 32 -4.39 -3.56 -1.60
C VAL A 32 -5.73 -2.94 -1.23
N PRO A 33 -5.99 -2.69 0.06
CA PRO A 33 -7.19 -1.98 0.48
C PRO A 33 -7.33 -0.63 -0.21
N GLU A 34 -8.55 -0.28 -0.59
CA GLU A 34 -8.87 0.97 -1.30
C GLU A 34 -8.38 2.22 -0.56
N ASP A 35 -8.53 2.25 0.77
CA ASP A 35 -8.06 3.36 1.60
C ASP A 35 -6.54 3.56 1.50
N VAL A 36 -5.79 2.47 1.40
CA VAL A 36 -4.34 2.51 1.20
C VAL A 36 -4.00 2.96 -0.21
N ALA A 37 -4.71 2.46 -1.23
CA ALA A 37 -4.49 2.85 -2.62
C ALA A 37 -4.73 4.35 -2.85
N ILE A 38 -5.81 4.91 -2.30
CA ILE A 38 -6.12 6.35 -2.35
C ILE A 38 -5.00 7.15 -1.68
N LEU A 39 -4.56 6.76 -0.49
CA LEU A 39 -3.48 7.46 0.22
C LEU A 39 -2.19 7.48 -0.60
N CYS A 40 -1.83 6.37 -1.23
CA CYS A 40 -0.62 6.29 -2.06
C CYS A 40 -0.73 7.12 -3.34
N HIS A 41 -1.94 7.32 -3.87
CA HIS A 41 -2.17 8.20 -5.00
C HIS A 41 -2.06 9.69 -4.63
N LEU A 42 -2.52 10.05 -3.43
CA LEU A 42 -2.53 11.44 -2.94
C LEU A 42 -1.16 11.90 -2.42
N ASP A 43 -0.34 10.99 -1.89
CA ASP A 43 1.01 11.30 -1.40
C ASP A 43 2.08 10.47 -2.13
N PRO A 44 2.81 11.06 -3.09
CA PRO A 44 3.82 10.35 -3.87
C PRO A 44 5.05 9.93 -3.04
N LYS A 45 5.18 10.37 -1.79
CA LYS A 45 6.23 9.89 -0.87
C LYS A 45 5.92 8.51 -0.30
N ILE A 46 4.70 8.03 -0.49
CA ILE A 46 4.26 6.74 -0.01
C ILE A 46 4.61 5.68 -1.08
N PRO A 47 5.58 4.78 -0.81
CA PRO A 47 6.26 3.98 -1.84
C PRO A 47 5.43 2.80 -2.37
N TYR A 48 4.13 2.74 -2.08
CA TYR A 48 3.30 1.62 -2.52
C TYR A 48 2.62 1.95 -3.84
N GLN A 49 3.21 1.47 -4.94
CA GLN A 49 2.63 1.56 -6.28
C GLN A 49 1.89 0.26 -6.59
N HIS A 50 0.61 0.37 -6.95
CA HIS A 50 -0.17 -0.76 -7.42
C HIS A 50 0.32 -1.22 -8.81
N PRO A 51 0.42 -2.53 -9.11
CA PRO A 51 0.95 -2.99 -10.40
C PRO A 51 0.16 -2.48 -11.62
N SER A 52 -1.15 -2.22 -11.49
CA SER A 52 -1.92 -1.63 -12.60
C SER A 52 -1.62 -0.15 -12.84
N LEU A 53 -0.98 0.56 -11.90
CA LEU A 53 -0.50 1.93 -12.13
C LEU A 53 0.84 1.94 -12.87
N MET A 54 1.66 0.89 -12.76
CA MET A 54 2.88 0.76 -13.57
C MET A 54 2.57 0.59 -15.07
N ASN A 55 1.44 -0.02 -15.42
CA ASN A 55 1.00 -0.13 -16.81
C ASN A 55 0.37 1.16 -17.35
N ALA A 56 -0.02 2.11 -16.49
CA ALA A 56 -0.57 3.40 -16.91
C ALA A 56 0.50 4.48 -17.08
N SER A 57 1.67 4.33 -16.46
CA SER A 57 2.80 5.27 -16.56
C SER A 57 3.67 5.07 -17.80
N HIS A 58 3.24 4.23 -18.75
CA HIS A 58 3.99 3.91 -19.98
C HIS A 58 3.12 4.01 -21.25
N GLU A 59 2.10 4.87 -21.23
CA GLU A 59 1.44 5.34 -22.45
C GLU A 59 1.02 6.81 -22.28
N SER A 60 1.51 7.63 -23.21
CA SER A 60 1.30 9.09 -23.44
C SER A 60 2.29 10.04 -22.79
#